data_AF-A0A357CLN6-F1
#
_entry.id   AF-A0A357CLN6-F1
#
_cell.length_a   1.000
_cell.length_b   1.000
_cell.length_c   1.000
_cell.angle_alpha   90.00
_cell.angle_beta   90.00
_cell.angle_gamma   90.00
#
_symmetry.space_group_name_H-M   'P 1'
#
loop_
_entity.id
_entity.type
_entity.pdbx_description
1 polymer ?
#
loop_
_entity_poly.entity_id
_entity_poly.type
_entity_poly.pdbx_seq_one_letter_code
_entity_poly.pdbx_strand_id
1 'polypeptide(L)'
;MRAFVLLIGVALLAASPSAPSAAAKLGETCDGIAALKCEEGLWCEHQAGECSVADGAGTCVKESGAFCAAIFQPVCGCDGKTYGNDCERQRAKVSKQQDGPCS
;
A
#
# COMPACT_ATOMS: atom_id res chain seq x y z
N MET A 1 -4.80 -64.16 -21.96
CA MET A 1 -5.10 -63.32 -23.14
C MET A 1 -4.78 -61.88 -22.79
N ARG A 2 -3.95 -61.22 -23.60
CA ARG A 2 -3.68 -59.78 -23.51
C ARG A 2 -4.87 -59.03 -24.13
N ALA A 3 -5.40 -58.00 -23.46
CA ALA A 3 -6.21 -56.99 -24.12
C ALA A 3 -6.18 -55.66 -23.35
N PHE A 4 -5.41 -54.74 -23.92
CA PHE A 4 -5.63 -53.29 -23.99
C PHE A 4 -5.74 -52.48 -22.68
N VAL A 5 -4.57 -52.06 -22.25
CA VAL A 5 -4.26 -50.72 -21.73
C VAL A 5 -5.16 -49.64 -22.36
N LEU A 6 -6.10 -49.09 -21.58
CA LEU A 6 -6.69 -47.78 -21.83
C LEU A 6 -5.99 -46.78 -20.90
N LEU A 7 -4.92 -46.18 -21.42
CA LEU A 7 -4.30 -44.98 -20.88
C LEU A 7 -5.31 -43.83 -21.01
N ILE A 8 -6.17 -43.65 -20.00
CA ILE A 8 -6.99 -42.45 -19.91
C ILE A 8 -6.16 -41.39 -19.20
N GLY A 9 -5.58 -40.51 -20.02
CA GLY A 9 -5.48 -39.09 -19.73
C GLY A 9 -4.54 -38.67 -18.61
N VAL A 10 -3.30 -38.39 -19.02
CA VAL A 10 -2.39 -37.32 -18.51
C VAL A 10 -2.98 -36.50 -17.35
N ALA A 11 -2.30 -36.56 -16.21
CA ALA A 11 -2.44 -35.63 -15.11
C ALA A 11 -2.35 -34.18 -15.62
N LEU A 12 -3.50 -33.53 -15.82
CA LEU A 12 -3.58 -32.08 -15.82
C LEU A 12 -3.74 -31.66 -14.37
N LEU A 13 -2.60 -31.62 -13.67
CA LEU A 13 -2.37 -30.55 -12.70
C LEU A 13 -2.48 -29.25 -13.50
N ALA A 14 -3.72 -28.77 -13.70
CA ALA A 14 -3.91 -27.37 -14.01
C ALA A 14 -3.37 -26.66 -12.77
N ALA A 15 -2.12 -26.21 -12.86
CA ALA A 15 -1.60 -25.18 -12.00
C ALA A 15 -2.69 -24.10 -12.00
N SER A 16 -3.39 -23.96 -10.88
CA SER A 16 -4.18 -22.77 -10.64
C SER A 16 -3.21 -21.63 -10.92
N PRO A 17 -3.51 -20.67 -11.81
CA PRO A 17 -2.74 -19.44 -11.80
C PRO A 17 -2.95 -18.93 -10.39
N SER A 18 -1.94 -19.08 -9.54
CA SER A 18 -1.86 -18.33 -8.30
C SER A 18 -2.01 -16.89 -8.76
N ALA A 19 -3.22 -16.35 -8.60
CA ALA A 19 -3.45 -14.93 -8.81
C ALA A 19 -2.33 -14.26 -8.01
N PRO A 20 -1.50 -13.39 -8.61
CA PRO A 20 -0.56 -12.63 -7.83
C PRO A 20 -1.40 -12.01 -6.72
N SER A 21 -1.01 -12.25 -5.46
CA SER A 21 -1.61 -11.62 -4.28
C SER A 21 -1.98 -10.20 -4.68
N ALA A 22 -3.27 -9.91 -4.84
CA ALA A 22 -3.73 -8.71 -5.51
C ALA A 22 -3.40 -7.53 -4.60
N ALA A 23 -2.18 -7.01 -4.74
CA ALA A 23 -1.74 -5.82 -4.08
C ALA A 23 -2.70 -4.70 -4.49
N ALA A 24 -3.10 -3.89 -3.52
CA ALA A 24 -4.01 -2.78 -3.73
C ALA A 24 -3.35 -1.78 -4.69
N LYS A 25 -4.08 -1.44 -5.75
CA LYS A 25 -3.65 -0.54 -6.82
C LYS A 25 -3.80 0.91 -6.40
N LEU A 26 -3.31 1.83 -7.23
CA LEU A 26 -3.47 3.26 -7.02
C LEU A 26 -4.95 3.64 -6.78
N GLY A 27 -5.21 4.27 -5.63
CA GLY A 27 -6.54 4.69 -5.21
C GLY A 27 -7.38 3.60 -4.52
N GLU A 28 -6.90 2.35 -4.44
CA GLU A 28 -7.57 1.29 -3.68
C GLU A 28 -7.21 1.36 -2.19
N THR A 29 -8.04 0.71 -1.38
CA THR A 29 -7.85 0.64 0.07
C THR A 29 -6.66 -0.24 0.43
N CYS A 30 -5.84 0.23 1.36
CA CYS A 30 -4.76 -0.51 1.99
C CYS A 30 -4.93 -0.60 3.50
N ASP A 31 -4.15 -1.49 4.09
CA ASP A 31 -4.18 -1.85 5.50
C ASP A 31 -5.57 -2.36 5.93
N GLY A 32 -6.10 -1.92 7.06
CA GLY A 32 -7.36 -2.36 7.61
C GLY A 32 -7.36 -3.80 8.12
N ILE A 33 -8.56 -4.31 8.43
CA ILE A 33 -8.75 -5.69 8.93
C ILE A 33 -8.20 -6.77 7.97
N ALA A 34 -8.11 -6.44 6.68
CA ALA A 34 -7.60 -7.33 5.64
C ALA A 34 -6.08 -7.21 5.44
N ALA A 35 -5.40 -6.29 6.15
CA ALA A 35 -3.96 -6.03 6.07
C ALA A 35 -3.46 -5.90 4.61
N LEU A 36 -4.23 -5.20 3.77
CA LEU A 36 -3.98 -5.12 2.34
C LEU A 36 -2.72 -4.29 2.07
N LYS A 37 -1.80 -4.82 1.28
CA LYS A 37 -0.59 -4.11 0.89
C LYS A 37 -0.78 -3.43 -0.46
N CYS A 38 -0.20 -2.25 -0.62
CA CYS A 38 -0.15 -1.59 -1.92
C CYS A 38 0.81 -2.28 -2.88
N GLU A 39 0.57 -2.11 -4.18
CA GLU A 39 1.50 -2.51 -5.23
C GLU A 39 2.83 -1.75 -5.15
N GLU A 40 3.86 -2.25 -5.84
CA GLU A 40 5.20 -1.66 -5.82
C GLU A 40 5.18 -0.21 -6.34
N GLY A 41 5.90 0.68 -5.64
CA GLY A 41 5.94 2.11 -5.97
C GLY A 41 4.75 2.91 -5.43
N LEU A 42 3.87 2.27 -4.68
CA LEU A 42 2.83 2.91 -3.87
C LEU A 42 3.10 2.72 -2.38
N TRP A 43 2.48 3.57 -1.58
CA TRP A 43 2.47 3.44 -0.12
C TRP A 43 1.08 3.75 0.43
N CYS A 44 0.82 3.28 1.66
CA CYS A 44 -0.47 3.43 2.29
C CYS A 44 -0.56 4.76 3.04
N GLU A 45 -1.30 5.72 2.49
CA GLU A 45 -1.61 6.98 3.16
C GLU A 45 -2.92 6.82 3.93
N HIS A 46 -2.87 7.00 5.25
CA HIS A 46 -4.06 7.02 6.09
C HIS A 46 -4.70 8.41 6.12
N GLN A 47 -5.97 8.46 6.54
CA GLN A 47 -6.66 9.73 6.67
C GLN A 47 -5.94 10.65 7.67
N ALA A 48 -5.91 11.95 7.35
CA ALA A 48 -5.27 12.92 8.21
C ALA A 48 -5.89 12.90 9.63
N GLY A 49 -5.04 12.81 10.65
CA GLY A 49 -5.45 12.75 12.06
C GLY A 49 -5.61 11.34 12.61
N GLU A 50 -5.59 10.31 11.76
CA GLU A 50 -5.74 8.91 12.16
C GLU A 50 -4.38 8.22 12.34
N CYS A 51 -3.59 8.65 13.34
CA CYS A 51 -2.22 8.18 13.52
C CYS A 51 -2.05 6.85 14.26
N SER A 52 -3.10 6.36 14.92
CA SER A 52 -3.02 5.16 15.77
C SER A 52 -4.36 4.45 15.87
N VAL A 53 -5.06 4.35 14.74
CA VAL A 53 -6.31 3.60 14.64
C VAL A 53 -5.97 2.13 14.42
N ALA A 54 -6.42 1.26 15.32
CA ALA A 54 -6.31 -0.18 15.12
C ALA A 54 -7.11 -0.57 13.87
N ASP A 55 -6.51 -1.38 12.99
CA ASP A 55 -7.08 -1.71 11.68
C ASP A 55 -7.47 -0.46 10.88
N GLY A 56 -6.72 0.64 11.04
CA GLY A 56 -6.88 1.85 10.25
C GLY A 56 -6.69 1.50 8.78
N ALA A 57 -7.65 1.88 7.94
CA ALA A 57 -7.52 1.74 6.50
C ALA A 57 -6.93 3.02 5.91
N GLY A 58 -6.21 2.87 4.80
CA GLY A 58 -5.68 3.98 4.03
C GLY A 58 -6.03 3.86 2.56
N THR A 59 -5.46 4.75 1.76
CA THR A 59 -5.51 4.69 0.30
C THR A 59 -4.10 4.50 -0.24
N CYS A 60 -3.94 3.59 -1.20
CA CYS A 60 -2.69 3.46 -1.91
C CYS A 60 -2.45 4.67 -2.78
N VAL A 61 -1.42 5.44 -2.45
CA VAL A 61 -1.00 6.62 -3.19
C VAL A 61 0.39 6.43 -3.75
N LYS A 62 0.69 7.15 -4.82
CA LYS A 62 2.01 7.11 -5.44
C LYS A 62 3.07 7.58 -4.46
N GLU A 63 4.20 6.88 -4.43
CA GLU A 63 5.37 7.38 -3.72
C GLU A 63 5.75 8.76 -4.25
N SER A 64 5.95 9.71 -3.33
CA SER A 64 6.43 11.02 -3.70
C SER A 64 7.80 10.91 -4.35
N GLY A 65 8.01 11.67 -5.43
CA GLY A 65 9.24 11.63 -6.21
C GLY A 65 10.47 12.06 -5.41
N ALA A 66 11.65 11.95 -6.02
CA ALA A 66 12.92 12.31 -5.37
C ALA A 66 13.03 13.79 -4.97
N PHE A 67 12.23 14.66 -5.58
CA PHE A 67 12.31 16.11 -5.43
C PHE A 67 11.00 16.69 -4.89
N CYS A 68 11.12 17.57 -3.90
CA CYS A 68 10.05 18.43 -3.42
C CYS A 68 10.42 19.89 -3.72
N ALA A 69 9.41 20.70 -4.03
CA ALA A 69 9.61 22.14 -4.11
C ALA A 69 10.03 22.69 -2.74
N ALA A 70 10.94 23.65 -2.73
CA ALA A 70 11.40 24.33 -1.51
C ALA A 70 10.38 25.38 -1.04
N ILE A 71 9.13 24.96 -0.86
CA ILE A 71 8.01 25.79 -0.39
C ILE A 71 7.77 25.42 1.07
N PHE A 72 7.80 26.42 1.95
CA PHE A 72 7.51 26.21 3.37
C PHE A 72 6.00 26.30 3.64
N GLN A 73 5.39 25.15 3.89
CA GLN A 73 3.97 24.95 4.24
C GLN A 73 3.89 23.78 5.22
N PRO A 74 4.27 24.00 6.50
CA PRO A 74 4.58 22.90 7.41
C PRO A 74 3.39 22.00 7.69
N VAL A 75 3.66 20.71 7.90
CA VAL A 75 2.67 19.69 8.31
C VAL A 75 3.26 18.82 9.41
N CYS A 76 2.40 18.29 10.28
CA CYS A 76 2.80 17.33 11.31
C CYS A 76 2.52 15.90 10.84
N GLY A 77 3.54 15.03 10.90
CA GLY A 77 3.40 13.61 10.62
C GLY A 77 2.94 12.81 11.84
N CYS A 78 2.35 11.65 11.60
CA CYS A 78 1.98 10.70 12.65
C CYS A 78 3.17 10.15 13.43
N ASP A 79 4.40 10.37 12.96
CA ASP A 79 5.64 10.08 13.69
C ASP A 79 6.06 11.23 14.65
N GLY A 80 5.24 12.27 14.79
CA GLY A 80 5.48 13.41 15.67
C GLY A 80 6.49 14.41 15.12
N LYS A 81 6.90 14.31 13.84
CA LYS A 81 7.84 15.25 13.22
C LYS A 81 7.11 16.30 12.40
N THR A 82 7.62 17.52 12.46
CA THR A 82 7.21 18.59 11.54
C THR A 82 8.02 18.47 10.25
N TYR A 83 7.33 18.40 9.12
CA TYR A 83 7.91 18.44 7.78
C TYR A 83 7.76 19.84 7.20
N GLY A 84 8.71 20.28 6.36
CA GLY A 84 8.68 21.63 5.76
C GLY A 84 7.50 21.82 4.80
N ASN A 85 7.04 20.74 4.18
CA ASN A 85 5.78 20.65 3.44
C ASN A 85 5.26 19.22 3.32
N ASP A 86 4.06 19.07 2.76
CA ASP A 86 3.41 17.77 2.57
C ASP A 86 4.19 16.82 1.65
N CYS A 87 4.88 17.33 0.63
CA CYS A 87 5.71 16.50 -0.24
C CYS A 87 6.87 15.85 0.55
N GLU A 88 7.54 16.61 1.42
CA GLU A 88 8.62 16.08 2.26
C GLU A 88 8.11 15.01 3.23
N ARG A 89 6.91 15.18 3.78
CA ARG A 89 6.22 14.18 4.61
C ARG A 89 5.92 12.91 3.81
N GLN A 90 5.29 13.04 2.65
CA GLN A 90 4.96 11.90 1.80
C GLN A 90 6.21 11.13 1.32
N ARG A 91 7.34 11.81 1.07
CA ARG A 91 8.62 11.15 0.77
C ARG A 91 9.11 10.27 1.92
N ALA A 92 8.82 10.65 3.16
CA ALA A 92 9.11 9.82 4.33
C ALA A 92 8.09 8.69 4.54
N LYS A 93 7.02 8.63 3.72
CA LYS A 93 5.91 7.65 3.82
C LYS A 93 5.26 7.63 5.20
N VAL A 94 5.07 8.82 5.78
CA VAL A 94 4.46 9.01 7.10
C VAL A 94 3.10 9.67 6.92
N SER A 95 2.01 9.05 7.38
CA SER A 95 0.66 9.63 7.30
C SER A 95 0.56 10.99 8.00
N LYS A 96 -0.32 11.87 7.51
CA LYS A 96 -0.48 13.22 8.08
C LYS A 96 -1.27 13.17 9.39
N GLN A 97 -0.81 13.89 10.41
CA GLN A 97 -1.62 14.15 11.59
C GLN A 97 -2.48 15.39 11.37
N GLN A 98 -1.85 16.52 11.05
CA GLN A 98 -2.53 17.80 10.88
C GLN A 98 -1.72 18.73 9.96
N ASP A 99 -2.40 19.75 9.43
CA ASP A 99 -1.73 20.89 8.81
C ASP A 99 -1.08 21.76 9.88
N GLY A 100 0.01 22.44 9.52
CA GLY A 100 0.84 23.17 10.49
C GLY A 100 1.87 22.29 11.20
N PRO A 101 2.76 22.88 12.01
CA PRO A 101 3.74 22.13 12.78
C PRO A 101 3.09 21.27 13.88
N CYS A 102 3.85 20.32 14.41
CA CYS A 102 3.45 19.59 15.61
C CYS A 102 3.44 20.53 16.84
N SER A 103 2.52 20.27 17.78
CA SER A 103 2.31 21.06 19.01
C SER A 103 2.98 20.46 20.23
#